data_AF-A0A4V1XVA7-F1
#
_entry.id   AF-A0A4V1XVA7-F1
#
_cell.length_a   1.000
_cell.length_b   1.000
_cell.length_c   1.000
_cell.angle_alpha   90.00
_cell.angle_beta   90.00
_cell.angle_gamma   90.00
#
_symmetry.space_group_name_H-M   'P 1'
#
loop_
_entity.id
_entity.type
_entity.pdbx_description
1 polymer ?
#
loop_
_entity_poly.entity_id
_entity_poly.type
_entity_poly.pdbx_seq_one_letter_code
_entity_poly.pdbx_strand_id
1 'polypeptide(L)'
;MAEIFTSPTDTPSQQVQSILEEIGLLFQSVQKTSKRYELAAKPDDLVVGLDGDVKPVVRQLHGHLRRMVHQRQKQTSLVKKAAWALYVKKDFDRLVEQITGFVDDLETIWPVEATRRQLARLEIEGVDAEPALAAVQDAAARVDSVLAEAAEHKTEGITGKNYAGKIGTQDEARVRVGNEFAENSLGREGIADQTTNTADTVRPRRVQGPRRNELLYEVRRA
;
A
#
# COMPACT_ATOMS: atom_id res chain seq x y z
N MET A 1 7.68 8.22 40.71
CA MET A 1 9.07 8.61 40.35
C MET A 1 8.99 9.31 39.00
N ALA A 2 9.42 10.56 38.93
CA ALA A 2 9.44 11.32 37.68
C ALA A 2 10.66 10.89 36.87
N GLU A 3 10.44 10.38 35.66
CA GLU A 3 11.52 10.20 34.69
C GLU A 3 12.07 11.59 34.34
N ILE A 4 13.34 11.80 34.67
CA ILE A 4 14.08 12.98 34.25
C ILE A 4 14.24 12.84 32.75
N PHE A 5 13.52 13.66 31.98
CA PHE A 5 13.69 13.77 30.53
C PHE A 5 15.06 14.43 30.31
N THR A 6 16.12 13.62 30.27
CA THR A 6 17.46 14.10 29.94
C THR A 6 17.42 14.61 28.51
N SER A 7 17.60 15.91 28.32
CA SER A 7 17.74 16.50 26.98
C SER A 7 18.89 15.80 26.24
N PRO A 8 18.73 15.50 24.94
CA PRO A 8 19.78 14.86 24.17
C PRO A 8 21.03 15.75 24.14
N THR A 9 22.17 15.16 24.49
CA THR A 9 23.45 15.89 24.59
C THR A 9 24.24 15.86 23.28
N ASP A 10 23.96 14.89 22.40
CA ASP A 10 24.60 14.79 21.09
C ASP A 10 23.83 15.55 19.99
N THR A 11 24.57 16.11 19.04
CA THR A 11 24.04 16.94 17.94
C THR A 11 22.96 16.23 17.11
N PRO A 12 23.13 14.95 16.69
CA PRO A 12 22.10 14.24 15.94
C PRO A 12 20.76 14.13 16.69
N SER A 13 20.80 13.79 17.98
CA SER A 13 19.60 13.66 18.78
C SER A 13 18.89 15.00 19.04
N GLN A 14 19.65 16.11 19.12
CA GLN A 14 19.07 17.46 19.18
C GLN A 14 18.39 17.85 17.85
N GLN A 15 18.98 17.48 16.71
CA GLN A 15 18.37 17.72 15.40
C GLN A 15 17.05 16.97 15.25
N VAL A 16 17.01 15.68 15.64
CA VAL A 16 15.75 14.92 15.67
C VAL A 16 14.71 15.58 16.55
N GLN A 17 15.10 15.98 17.76
CA GLN A 17 14.16 16.61 18.68
C GLN A 17 13.56 17.88 18.04
N SER A 18 14.39 18.72 17.42
CA SER A 18 13.92 19.94 16.73
C SER A 18 12.91 19.60 15.63
N ILE A 19 13.20 18.61 14.77
CA ILE A 19 12.30 18.23 13.67
C ILE A 19 10.98 17.67 14.21
N LEU A 20 11.02 16.84 15.25
CA LEU A 20 9.80 16.29 15.88
C LEU A 20 8.95 17.39 16.55
N GLU A 21 9.58 18.40 17.15
CA GLU A 21 8.91 19.58 17.70
C GLU A 21 8.25 20.41 16.59
N GLU A 22 8.93 20.59 15.45
CA GLU A 22 8.40 21.30 14.28
C GLU A 22 7.18 20.58 13.67
N ILE A 23 7.21 19.25 13.57
CA ILE A 23 6.03 18.45 13.20
C ILE A 23 4.88 18.72 14.18
N GLY A 24 5.15 18.74 15.49
CA GLY A 24 4.17 19.07 16.51
C GLY A 24 3.55 20.46 16.33
N LEU A 25 4.38 21.47 16.06
CA LEU A 25 3.94 22.85 15.81
C LEU A 25 3.13 22.98 14.52
N LEU A 26 3.48 22.24 13.48
CA LEU A 26 2.74 22.19 12.23
C LEU A 26 1.30 21.70 12.46
N PHE A 27 1.13 20.57 13.15
CA PHE A 27 -0.19 20.05 13.51
C PHE A 27 -1.01 21.05 14.33
N GLN A 28 -0.39 21.70 15.32
CA GLN A 28 -1.07 22.74 16.12
C GLN A 28 -1.49 23.95 15.28
N SER A 29 -0.65 24.38 14.35
CA SER A 29 -0.91 25.52 13.46
C SER A 29 -2.12 25.24 12.57
N VAL A 30 -2.16 24.07 11.96
CA VAL A 30 -3.26 23.66 11.07
C VAL A 30 -4.55 23.41 11.86
N GLN A 31 -4.47 22.80 13.05
CA GLN A 31 -5.63 22.66 13.92
C GLN A 31 -6.21 24.02 14.35
N LYS A 32 -5.38 25.03 14.59
CA LYS A 32 -5.87 26.40 14.86
C LYS A 32 -6.60 26.97 13.64
N THR A 33 -6.14 26.70 12.42
CA THR A 33 -6.86 27.11 11.19
C THR A 33 -8.21 26.40 11.07
N SER A 34 -8.27 25.08 11.30
CA SER A 34 -9.52 24.32 11.37
C SER A 34 -10.52 24.94 12.34
N LYS A 35 -10.09 25.25 13.57
CA LYS A 35 -10.98 25.85 14.58
C LYS A 35 -11.48 27.23 14.17
N ARG A 36 -10.64 28.06 13.55
CA ARG A 36 -11.07 29.37 13.02
C ARG A 36 -12.09 29.22 11.90
N TYR A 37 -11.93 28.21 11.05
CA TYR A 37 -12.90 27.91 10.00
C TYR A 37 -14.24 27.50 10.60
N GLU A 38 -14.24 26.58 11.58
CA GLU A 38 -15.45 26.12 12.28
C GLU A 38 -16.26 27.25 12.92
N LEU A 39 -15.58 28.27 13.45
CA LEU A 39 -16.25 29.43 14.05
C LEU A 39 -16.98 30.33 13.04
N ALA A 40 -16.57 30.30 11.77
CA ALA A 40 -17.10 31.18 10.72
C ALA A 40 -17.96 30.46 9.67
N ALA A 41 -17.85 29.13 9.59
CA ALA A 41 -18.51 28.31 8.58
C ALA A 41 -19.97 27.99 8.92
N LYS A 42 -20.77 27.71 7.89
CA LYS A 42 -22.14 27.24 8.06
C LYS A 42 -22.14 25.73 8.36
N PRO A 43 -23.20 25.18 8.99
CA PRO A 43 -23.29 23.75 9.26
C PRO A 43 -23.08 22.86 8.03
N ASP A 44 -23.58 23.27 6.86
CA ASP A 44 -23.44 22.51 5.60
C ASP A 44 -21.99 22.45 5.10
N ASP A 45 -21.16 23.43 5.47
CA ASP A 45 -19.74 23.50 5.12
C ASP A 45 -18.85 22.67 6.08
N LEU A 46 -19.44 22.10 7.13
CA LEU A 46 -18.75 21.30 8.16
C LEU A 46 -18.93 19.80 7.97
N VAL A 47 -19.49 19.37 6.85
CA VAL A 47 -19.64 17.95 6.53
C VAL A 47 -18.26 17.35 6.25
N VAL A 48 -17.86 16.40 7.08
CA VAL A 48 -16.61 15.65 6.93
C VAL A 48 -16.88 14.38 6.12
N GLY A 49 -16.04 14.11 5.13
CA GLY A 49 -16.13 12.88 4.33
C GLY A 49 -16.08 11.64 5.22
N LEU A 50 -17.04 10.74 5.04
CA LEU A 50 -17.10 9.49 5.79
C LEU A 50 -16.36 8.39 5.03
N ASP A 51 -15.91 7.36 5.74
CA ASP A 51 -15.30 6.17 5.13
C ASP A 51 -16.20 5.55 4.04
N GLY A 52 -17.52 5.77 4.10
CA GLY A 52 -18.51 5.36 3.11
C GLY A 52 -18.35 6.01 1.72
N ASP A 53 -17.81 7.22 1.66
CA ASP A 53 -17.71 8.03 0.44
C ASP A 53 -16.50 7.66 -0.43
N VAL A 54 -15.61 6.85 0.11
CA VAL A 54 -14.35 6.45 -0.51
C VAL A 54 -14.52 5.14 -1.30
N LYS A 55 -13.91 5.05 -2.49
CA LYS A 55 -13.93 3.82 -3.32
C LYS A 55 -13.43 2.61 -2.50
N PRO A 56 -14.02 1.41 -2.66
CA PRO A 56 -13.65 0.23 -1.86
C PRO A 56 -12.15 -0.10 -1.84
N VAL A 57 -11.49 0.03 -3.00
CA VAL A 57 -10.03 -0.19 -3.11
C VAL A 57 -9.22 0.78 -2.24
N VAL A 58 -9.60 2.06 -2.22
CA VAL A 58 -8.91 3.09 -1.41
C VAL A 58 -9.20 2.86 0.07
N ARG A 59 -10.42 2.45 0.43
CA ARG A 59 -10.77 2.10 1.81
C ARG A 59 -9.96 0.91 2.33
N GLN A 60 -9.80 -0.13 1.51
CA GLN A 60 -8.99 -1.30 1.85
C GLN A 60 -7.52 -0.91 2.06
N LEU A 61 -6.97 -0.09 1.15
CA LEU A 61 -5.60 0.44 1.26
C LEU A 61 -5.42 1.30 2.52
N HIS A 62 -6.36 2.20 2.80
CA HIS A 62 -6.33 3.03 4.00
C HIS A 62 -6.30 2.16 5.28
N GLY A 63 -7.16 1.14 5.35
CA GLY A 63 -7.18 0.20 6.46
C GLY A 63 -5.89 -0.62 6.58
N HIS A 64 -5.29 -0.99 5.45
CA HIS A 64 -4.01 -1.71 5.40
C HIS A 64 -2.85 -0.87 5.93
N LEU A 65 -2.64 0.32 5.39
CA LEU A 65 -1.59 1.24 5.83
C LEU A 65 -1.76 1.62 7.30
N ARG A 66 -3.01 1.84 7.75
CA ARG A 66 -3.30 2.12 9.14
C ARG A 66 -2.84 0.97 10.05
N ARG A 67 -3.11 -0.29 9.69
CA ARG A 67 -2.63 -1.45 10.47
C ARG A 67 -1.11 -1.51 10.53
N MET A 68 -0.43 -1.31 9.40
CA MET A 68 1.04 -1.32 9.34
C MET A 68 1.65 -0.28 10.30
N VAL A 69 1.14 0.95 10.28
CA VAL A 69 1.61 2.01 11.19
C VAL A 69 1.35 1.65 12.65
N HIS A 70 0.16 1.12 12.98
CA HIS A 70 -0.18 0.75 14.37
C HIS A 70 0.68 -0.41 14.90
N GLN A 71 1.11 -1.33 14.05
CA GLN A 71 2.01 -2.42 14.44
C GLN A 71 3.43 -1.93 14.79
N ARG A 72 3.87 -0.84 14.15
CA ARG A 72 5.21 -0.25 14.38
C ARG A 72 5.24 0.72 15.54
N GLN A 73 4.14 1.42 15.78
CA GLN A 73 4.05 2.34 16.91
C GLN A 73 3.99 1.56 18.21
N LYS A 74 4.91 1.87 19.14
CA LYS A 74 4.85 1.37 20.51
C LYS A 74 3.48 1.74 21.08
N GLN A 75 2.80 0.76 21.68
CA GLN A 75 1.53 0.95 22.38
C GLN A 75 1.77 1.75 23.66
N THR A 76 2.14 3.02 23.52
CA THR A 76 2.21 3.97 24.63
C THR A 76 0.81 4.48 24.90
N SER A 77 0.44 4.61 26.18
CA SER A 77 -0.82 5.23 26.58
C SER A 77 -0.75 6.74 26.33
N LEU A 78 -0.76 7.15 25.06
CA LEU A 78 -0.91 8.54 24.70
C LEU A 78 -2.33 8.96 25.11
N VAL A 79 -2.44 10.12 25.77
CA VAL A 79 -3.72 10.74 26.10
C VAL A 79 -4.58 10.80 24.83
N LYS A 80 -5.87 10.45 24.97
CA LYS A 80 -6.82 10.50 23.85
C LYS A 80 -6.74 11.87 23.18
N LYS A 81 -6.31 11.88 21.92
CA LYS A 81 -6.27 13.11 21.11
C LYS A 81 -7.69 13.45 20.68
N ALA A 82 -8.06 14.72 20.74
CA ALA A 82 -9.33 15.19 20.22
C ALA A 82 -9.32 15.11 18.68
N ALA A 83 -10.39 14.58 18.09
CA ALA A 83 -10.57 14.61 16.64
C ALA A 83 -10.82 16.05 16.17
N TRP A 84 -10.35 16.37 14.97
CA TRP A 84 -10.54 17.63 14.27
C TRP A 84 -10.42 17.38 12.76
N ALA A 85 -10.91 18.29 11.92
CA ALA A 85 -11.02 18.07 10.48
C ALA A 85 -10.19 19.07 9.66
N LEU A 86 -9.89 18.69 8.41
CA LEU A 86 -9.26 19.57 7.43
C LEU A 86 -10.31 20.00 6.41
N TYR A 87 -10.80 21.24 6.52
CA TYR A 87 -11.83 21.79 5.63
C TYR A 87 -11.23 22.41 4.36
N VAL A 88 -9.98 22.86 4.41
CA VAL A 88 -9.33 23.59 3.33
C VAL A 88 -8.24 22.73 2.69
N LYS A 89 -8.36 22.45 1.38
CA LYS A 89 -7.37 21.64 0.64
C LYS A 89 -5.94 22.16 0.82
N LYS A 90 -5.74 23.48 0.80
CA LYS A 90 -4.42 24.10 0.99
C LYS A 90 -3.76 23.71 2.31
N ASP A 91 -4.55 23.54 3.38
CA ASP A 91 -4.03 23.12 4.67
C ASP A 91 -3.61 21.64 4.65
N PHE A 92 -4.36 20.79 3.94
CA PHE A 92 -3.98 19.39 3.71
C PHE A 92 -2.70 19.28 2.86
N ASP A 93 -2.62 19.99 1.73
CA ASP A 93 -1.45 20.00 0.86
C ASP A 93 -0.20 20.45 1.65
N ARG A 94 -0.33 21.50 2.46
CA ARG A 94 0.74 21.99 3.33
C ARG A 94 1.18 20.96 4.36
N LEU A 95 0.25 20.23 4.98
CA LEU A 95 0.60 19.17 5.93
C LEU A 95 1.43 18.09 5.26
N VAL A 96 0.98 17.62 4.09
CA VAL A 96 1.68 16.57 3.33
C VAL A 96 3.08 17.04 2.94
N GLU A 97 3.19 18.22 2.30
CA GLU A 97 4.46 18.77 1.82
C GLU A 97 5.49 18.95 2.94
N GLN A 98 5.08 19.56 4.07
CA GLN A 98 6.01 19.82 5.17
C GLN A 98 6.38 18.55 5.94
N ILE A 99 5.45 17.61 6.13
CA ILE A 99 5.77 16.32 6.77
C ILE A 99 6.74 15.52 5.90
N THR A 100 6.56 15.51 4.58
CA THR A 100 7.52 14.87 3.66
C THR A 100 8.90 15.49 3.84
N GLY A 101 9.03 16.82 3.80
CA GLY A 101 10.32 17.49 4.02
C GLY A 101 10.96 17.18 5.38
N PHE A 102 10.16 17.13 6.45
CA PHE A 102 10.68 16.76 7.77
C PHE A 102 11.15 15.30 7.84
N VAL A 103 10.48 14.38 7.14
CA VAL A 103 10.91 12.98 7.05
C VAL A 103 12.19 12.88 6.23
N ASP A 104 12.31 13.60 5.12
CA ASP A 104 13.54 13.69 4.33
C ASP A 104 14.71 14.18 5.20
N ASP A 105 14.50 15.25 5.99
CA ASP A 105 15.49 15.79 6.91
C ASP A 105 15.91 14.76 7.98
N LEU A 106 14.96 14.02 8.57
CA LEU A 106 15.25 12.95 9.54
C LEU A 106 16.11 11.83 8.92
N GLU A 107 15.87 11.52 7.66
CA GLU A 107 16.60 10.49 6.92
C GLU A 107 18.02 10.92 6.57
N THR A 108 18.31 12.23 6.50
CA THR A 108 19.69 12.70 6.32
C THR A 108 20.58 12.47 7.54
N ILE A 109 19.99 12.32 8.73
CA ILE A 109 20.73 12.20 10.00
C ILE A 109 21.36 10.80 10.16
N TRP A 110 20.72 9.75 9.62
CA TRP A 110 21.24 8.37 9.69
C TRP A 110 21.15 7.64 8.35
N PRO A 111 22.10 6.73 8.06
CA PRO A 111 22.06 5.90 6.85
C PRO A 111 20.96 4.83 6.95
N VAL A 112 19.71 5.20 6.67
CA VAL A 112 18.53 4.32 6.82
C VAL A 112 18.00 3.73 5.51
N GLU A 113 18.61 4.07 4.36
CA GLU A 113 18.07 3.78 3.04
C GLU A 113 17.76 2.29 2.78
N ALA A 114 18.68 1.39 3.12
CA ALA A 114 18.46 -0.04 2.96
C ALA A 114 17.29 -0.55 3.82
N THR A 115 17.19 -0.06 5.06
CA THR A 115 16.12 -0.39 5.99
C THR A 115 14.77 0.14 5.47
N ARG A 116 14.75 1.36 4.94
CA ARG A 116 13.53 1.95 4.35
C ARG A 116 12.99 1.14 3.19
N ARG A 117 13.86 0.77 2.23
CA ARG A 117 13.46 -0.08 1.10
C ARG A 117 12.89 -1.41 1.56
N GLN A 118 13.50 -2.03 2.57
CA GLN A 118 12.98 -3.26 3.14
C GLN A 118 11.61 -3.06 3.81
N LEU A 119 11.44 -1.99 4.57
CA LEU A 119 10.17 -1.68 5.24
C LEU A 119 9.06 -1.37 4.24
N ALA A 120 9.35 -0.62 3.17
CA ALA A 120 8.39 -0.30 2.11
C ALA A 120 7.91 -1.56 1.39
N ARG A 121 8.81 -2.52 1.09
CA ARG A 121 8.43 -3.82 0.50
C ARG A 121 7.48 -4.60 1.41
N LEU A 122 7.77 -4.65 2.71
CA LEU A 122 6.91 -5.31 3.70
C LEU A 122 5.54 -4.61 3.84
N GLU A 123 5.47 -3.29 3.68
CA GLU A 123 4.21 -2.55 3.74
C GLU A 123 3.25 -2.90 2.63
N ILE A 124 3.74 -3.23 1.44
CA ILE A 124 2.90 -3.57 0.30
C ILE A 124 2.81 -5.09 0.05
N GLU A 125 3.48 -5.90 0.88
CA GLU A 125 3.51 -7.36 0.71
C GLU A 125 2.11 -7.97 0.68
N GLY A 126 1.17 -7.45 1.47
CA GLY A 126 -0.24 -7.88 1.47
C GLY A 126 -1.15 -7.22 0.42
N VAL A 127 -0.61 -6.42 -0.50
CA VAL A 127 -1.37 -5.70 -1.55
C VAL A 127 -1.08 -6.35 -2.91
N ASP A 128 -1.97 -7.21 -3.40
CA ASP A 128 -1.72 -8.00 -4.62
C ASP A 128 -2.53 -7.55 -5.84
N ALA A 129 -3.57 -6.75 -5.62
CA ALA A 129 -4.41 -6.27 -6.71
C ALA A 129 -3.71 -5.14 -7.47
N GLU A 130 -3.53 -5.30 -8.78
CA GLU A 130 -2.92 -4.29 -9.67
C GLU A 130 -3.56 -2.89 -9.52
N PRO A 131 -4.89 -2.72 -9.47
CA PRO A 131 -5.49 -1.40 -9.23
C PRO A 131 -5.17 -0.79 -7.86
N ALA A 132 -4.90 -1.64 -6.86
CA ALA A 132 -4.53 -1.18 -5.53
C ALA A 132 -3.04 -0.76 -5.48
N LEU A 133 -2.16 -1.50 -6.16
CA LEU A 133 -0.75 -1.13 -6.32
C LEU A 133 -0.59 0.16 -7.11
N ALA A 134 -1.34 0.33 -8.21
CA ALA A 134 -1.35 1.58 -8.97
C ALA A 134 -1.82 2.77 -8.13
N ALA A 135 -2.83 2.57 -7.28
CA ALA A 135 -3.30 3.63 -6.37
C ALA A 135 -2.26 3.99 -5.28
N VAL A 136 -1.49 3.01 -4.79
CA VAL A 136 -0.36 3.27 -3.88
C VAL A 136 0.75 4.04 -4.60
N GLN A 137 1.13 3.59 -5.79
CA GLN A 137 2.17 4.25 -6.60
C GLN A 137 1.81 5.72 -6.87
N ASP A 138 0.59 5.99 -7.35
CA ASP A 138 0.13 7.36 -7.66
C ASP A 138 0.11 8.25 -6.41
N ALA A 139 -0.43 7.74 -5.29
CA ALA A 139 -0.47 8.49 -4.04
C ALA A 139 0.92 8.75 -3.44
N ALA A 140 1.85 7.80 -3.60
CA ALA A 140 3.20 7.87 -3.04
C ALA A 140 4.18 8.65 -3.91
N ALA A 141 3.92 8.80 -5.21
CA ALA A 141 4.88 9.31 -6.21
C ALA A 141 5.56 10.66 -5.85
N ARG A 142 4.89 11.51 -5.06
CA ARG A 142 5.41 12.83 -4.67
C ARG A 142 5.74 12.97 -3.19
N VAL A 143 5.52 11.93 -2.40
CA VAL A 143 5.60 11.98 -0.93
C VAL A 143 6.49 10.90 -0.34
N ASP A 144 6.62 9.76 -1.02
CA ASP A 144 7.40 8.60 -0.61
C ASP A 144 7.83 7.82 -1.86
N SER A 145 8.99 8.19 -2.41
CA SER A 145 9.53 7.56 -3.62
C SER A 145 9.86 6.09 -3.40
N VAL A 146 10.28 5.72 -2.19
CA VAL A 146 10.66 4.34 -1.85
C VAL A 146 9.44 3.43 -1.86
N LEU A 147 8.30 3.90 -1.34
CA LEU A 147 7.03 3.18 -1.41
C LEU A 147 6.48 3.12 -2.84
N ALA A 148 6.62 4.19 -3.61
CA ALA A 148 6.20 4.22 -5.02
C ALA A 148 6.99 3.19 -5.86
N GLU A 149 8.33 3.16 -5.72
CA GLU A 149 9.21 2.20 -6.37
C GLU A 149 8.89 0.76 -5.96
N ALA A 150 8.60 0.53 -4.66
CA ALA A 150 8.21 -0.79 -4.19
C ALA A 150 6.91 -1.25 -4.86
N ALA A 151 5.91 -0.37 -4.98
CA ALA A 151 4.64 -0.68 -5.62
C ALA A 151 4.79 -0.96 -7.12
N GLU A 152 5.63 -0.17 -7.80
CA GLU A 152 5.99 -0.39 -9.20
C GLU A 152 6.66 -1.75 -9.41
N HIS A 153 7.72 -2.03 -8.66
CA HIS A 153 8.44 -3.31 -8.73
C HIS A 153 7.53 -4.51 -8.42
N LYS A 154 6.60 -4.37 -7.46
CA LYS A 154 5.63 -5.43 -7.17
C LYS A 154 4.65 -5.62 -8.32
N THR A 155 4.23 -4.54 -8.97
CA THR A 155 3.37 -4.60 -10.17
C THR A 155 4.10 -5.29 -11.33
N GLU A 156 5.37 -4.99 -11.54
CA GLU A 156 6.22 -5.69 -12.51
C GLU A 156 6.42 -7.17 -12.13
N GLY A 157 6.49 -7.50 -10.84
CA GLY A 157 6.55 -8.88 -10.34
C GLY A 157 5.28 -9.71 -10.58
N ILE A 158 4.13 -9.06 -10.81
CA ILE A 158 2.89 -9.72 -11.25
C ILE A 158 2.98 -10.14 -12.74
N THR A 159 4.07 -9.82 -13.44
CA THR A 159 4.24 -10.15 -14.86
C THR A 159 4.42 -11.64 -15.06
N GLY A 160 3.28 -12.29 -15.26
CA GLY A 160 3.03 -13.56 -15.95
C GLY A 160 1.56 -13.50 -16.41
N LYS A 161 1.33 -13.08 -17.66
CA LYS A 161 -0.04 -12.83 -18.17
C LYS A 161 -0.58 -14.12 -18.78
N ASN A 162 -1.64 -14.67 -18.20
CA ASN A 162 -2.35 -15.82 -18.73
C ASN A 162 -3.68 -15.37 -19.34
N TYR A 163 -3.81 -15.44 -20.67
CA TYR A 163 -5.02 -15.09 -21.41
C TYR A 163 -5.65 -16.34 -22.04
N ALA A 164 -6.96 -16.48 -21.85
CA ALA A 164 -7.77 -17.48 -22.55
C ALA A 164 -9.00 -16.81 -23.19
N GLY A 165 -9.13 -16.90 -24.51
CA GLY A 165 -10.20 -16.28 -25.29
C GLY A 165 -11.56 -16.94 -25.08
N LYS A 166 -11.84 -18.03 -25.80
CA LYS A 166 -13.08 -18.81 -25.65
C LYS A 166 -12.82 -20.13 -24.93
N ILE A 167 -13.38 -20.29 -23.73
CA ILE A 167 -13.29 -21.52 -22.96
C ILE A 167 -14.61 -22.28 -23.12
N GLY A 168 -14.56 -23.44 -23.78
CA GLY A 168 -15.67 -24.39 -23.79
C GLY A 168 -15.62 -25.25 -22.53
N THR A 169 -16.75 -25.43 -21.85
CA THR A 169 -16.91 -26.40 -20.76
C THR A 169 -17.90 -27.49 -21.20
N GLN A 170 -17.59 -28.75 -20.92
CA GLN A 170 -18.52 -29.88 -21.07
C GLN A 170 -18.49 -30.71 -19.79
N ASP A 171 -19.67 -31.20 -19.38
CA ASP A 171 -19.87 -32.05 -18.21
C ASP A 171 -19.22 -31.50 -16.92
N GLU A 172 -18.22 -32.22 -16.39
CA GLU A 172 -17.48 -31.95 -15.15
C GLU A 172 -16.11 -31.27 -15.40
N ALA A 173 -15.83 -30.82 -16.63
CA ALA A 173 -14.54 -30.22 -16.96
C ALA A 173 -14.30 -28.92 -16.17
N ARG A 174 -13.18 -28.88 -15.43
CA ARG A 174 -12.72 -27.68 -14.71
C ARG A 174 -11.55 -27.07 -15.45
N VAL A 175 -11.65 -25.78 -15.73
CA VAL A 175 -10.56 -25.01 -16.34
C VAL A 175 -9.99 -24.08 -15.28
N ARG A 176 -8.68 -24.13 -15.09
CA ARG A 176 -7.93 -23.20 -14.24
C ARG A 176 -7.06 -22.34 -15.14
N VAL A 177 -7.16 -21.02 -15.00
CA VAL A 177 -6.30 -20.04 -15.67
C VAL A 177 -5.61 -19.24 -14.59
N GLY A 178 -4.29 -19.31 -14.55
CA GLY A 178 -3.48 -18.70 -13.49
C GLY A 178 -2.28 -19.57 -13.15
N ASN A 179 -1.52 -19.13 -12.15
CA ASN A 179 -0.33 -19.82 -11.70
C ASN A 179 -0.72 -20.89 -10.66
N GLU A 180 -0.18 -22.10 -10.78
CA GLU A 180 -0.33 -23.17 -9.79
C GLU A 180 0.99 -23.36 -9.05
N PHE A 181 0.94 -23.17 -7.73
CA PHE A 181 2.09 -23.26 -6.85
C PHE A 181 2.01 -24.56 -6.05
N ALA A 182 3.03 -25.42 -6.16
CA ALA A 182 3.15 -26.60 -5.29
C ALA A 182 3.44 -26.16 -3.85
N GLU A 183 3.00 -26.93 -2.86
CA GLU A 183 3.13 -26.62 -1.42
C GLU A 183 4.58 -26.28 -1.00
N ASN A 184 5.56 -26.80 -1.73
CA ASN A 184 6.99 -26.65 -1.48
C ASN A 184 7.61 -25.41 -2.14
N SER A 185 6.83 -24.59 -2.86
CA SER A 185 7.33 -23.44 -3.64
C SER A 185 7.40 -22.12 -2.86
N LEU A 186 6.91 -22.09 -1.62
CA LEU A 186 6.82 -20.89 -0.76
C LEU A 186 8.17 -20.34 -0.25
N GLY A 187 9.31 -20.94 -0.65
CA GLY A 187 10.65 -20.59 -0.16
C GLY A 187 11.60 -19.99 -1.19
N ARG A 188 11.18 -19.81 -2.45
CA ARG A 188 12.04 -19.24 -3.50
C ARG A 188 11.60 -17.80 -3.75
N GLU A 189 12.48 -16.84 -3.53
CA GLU A 189 12.32 -15.50 -4.12
C GLU A 189 12.00 -15.70 -5.61
N GLY A 190 10.79 -15.28 -5.99
CA GLY A 190 10.19 -15.65 -7.24
C GLY A 190 11.07 -15.23 -8.40
N ILE A 191 11.50 -16.21 -9.21
CA ILE A 191 11.91 -15.90 -10.58
C ILE A 191 10.68 -15.27 -11.20
N ALA A 192 10.76 -13.99 -11.58
CA ALA A 192 9.71 -13.32 -12.32
C ALA A 192 9.43 -14.14 -13.58
N ASP A 193 8.31 -14.85 -13.60
CA ASP A 193 7.91 -15.65 -14.74
C ASP A 193 7.35 -14.72 -15.81
N GLN A 194 8.24 -14.07 -16.55
CA GLN A 194 7.93 -13.11 -17.61
C GLN A 194 7.18 -13.75 -18.81
N THR A 195 6.73 -14.99 -18.70
CA THR A 195 6.01 -15.66 -19.79
C THR A 195 4.58 -15.11 -19.92
N THR A 196 4.22 -14.81 -21.17
CA THR A 196 2.83 -14.51 -21.54
C THR A 196 2.26 -15.74 -22.23
N ASN A 197 1.26 -16.37 -21.62
CA ASN A 197 0.57 -17.52 -22.18
C ASN A 197 -0.77 -17.07 -22.75
N THR A 198 -0.99 -17.31 -24.04
CA THR A 198 -2.24 -16.96 -24.73
C THR A 198 -2.85 -18.20 -25.37
N ALA A 199 -4.15 -18.42 -25.15
CA ALA A 199 -4.92 -19.46 -25.81
C ALA A 199 -6.21 -18.88 -26.38
N ASP A 200 -6.38 -18.88 -27.71
CA ASP A 200 -7.57 -18.28 -28.34
C ASP A 200 -8.84 -19.08 -28.11
N THR A 201 -8.74 -20.42 -28.10
CA THR A 201 -9.88 -21.30 -27.85
C THR A 201 -9.43 -22.57 -27.14
N VAL A 202 -10.03 -22.86 -25.98
CA VAL A 202 -9.82 -24.08 -25.22
C VAL A 202 -11.07 -24.94 -25.35
N ARG A 203 -10.94 -26.17 -25.87
CA ARG A 203 -12.06 -27.12 -25.97
C ARG A 203 -11.70 -28.45 -25.29
N PRO A 204 -12.57 -28.97 -24.41
CA PRO A 204 -12.39 -30.30 -23.86
C PRO A 204 -12.62 -31.33 -24.97
N ARG A 205 -11.77 -32.36 -25.03
CA ARG A 205 -11.95 -33.52 -25.91
C ARG A 205 -12.04 -34.77 -25.03
N ARG A 206 -13.13 -35.54 -25.16
CA ARG A 206 -13.19 -36.88 -24.57
C ARG A 206 -12.20 -37.79 -25.30
N VAL A 207 -11.21 -38.32 -24.58
CA VAL A 207 -10.37 -39.41 -25.07
C VAL A 207 -11.02 -40.71 -24.60
N GLN A 208 -11.59 -41.49 -25.53
CA GLN A 208 -12.13 -42.81 -25.22
C GLN A 208 -11.02 -43.86 -25.39
N GLY A 209 -10.32 -44.18 -24.30
CA GLY A 209 -9.28 -45.20 -24.24
C GLY A 209 -9.35 -45.98 -22.92
N PRO A 210 -8.95 -47.27 -22.86
CA PRO A 210 -9.40 -48.20 -21.83
C PRO A 210 -8.71 -48.05 -20.46
N ARG A 211 -7.90 -47.01 -20.20
CA ARG A 211 -7.29 -46.79 -18.89
C ARG A 211 -7.21 -45.30 -18.54
N ARG A 212 -7.89 -44.95 -17.43
CA ARG A 212 -7.78 -43.75 -16.58
C ARG A 212 -7.53 -42.40 -17.27
N ASN A 213 -8.60 -41.61 -17.36
CA ASN A 213 -8.69 -40.14 -17.25
C ASN A 213 -7.38 -39.34 -17.42
N GLU A 214 -6.88 -39.23 -18.65
CA GLU A 214 -5.98 -38.15 -19.06
C GLU A 214 -6.70 -37.26 -20.07
N LEU A 215 -6.99 -36.02 -19.67
CA LEU A 215 -7.53 -34.99 -20.55
C LEU A 215 -6.37 -34.35 -21.31
N LEU A 216 -6.18 -34.75 -22.57
CA LEU A 216 -5.26 -34.10 -23.50
C LEU A 216 -5.89 -32.81 -24.04
N TYR A 217 -5.27 -31.67 -23.76
CA TYR A 217 -5.64 -30.38 -24.33
C TYR A 217 -4.93 -30.19 -25.67
N GLU A 218 -5.69 -29.96 -26.74
CA GLU A 218 -5.14 -29.65 -28.06
C GLU A 218 -4.96 -28.12 -28.16
N VAL A 219 -3.74 -27.63 -27.91
CA VAL A 219 -3.38 -26.22 -28.11
C VAL A 219 -3.02 -26.04 -29.58
N ARG A 220 -3.90 -25.41 -30.36
CA ARG A 220 -3.57 -24.97 -31.72
C ARG A 220 -2.93 -23.59 -31.66
N ARG A 221 -1.65 -23.51 -32.01
CA ARG A 221 -0.96 -22.24 -32.28
C ARG A 221 -1.16 -21.85 -33.75
N ALA A 222 -1.31 -20.56 -34.00
CA ALA A 222 -1.04 -19.96 -35.31
C ALA A 222 0.45 -19.61 -35.39
#